data_AF-A0AAN9G9J2-F1
#
_entry.id   AF-A0AAN9G9J2-F1
#
_cell.length_a   1.000
_cell.length_b   1.000
_cell.length_c   1.000
_cell.angle_alpha   90.00
_cell.angle_beta   90.00
_cell.angle_gamma   90.00
#
_symmetry.space_group_name_H-M   'P 1'
#
loop_
_entity.id
_entity.type
_entity.pdbx_description
1 polymer ?
#
loop_
_entity_poly.entity_id
_entity_poly.type
_entity_poly.pdbx_seq_one_letter_code
_entity_poly.pdbx_strand_id
1 'polypeptide(L)'
;MDCHLIPVYPPMHSKKRKLSDEMNDNDHTPAMEDTIACGRQFLHIPHSDKVYQTEEWCTADSALFHPVTDDLMVNVRSVEQISCADGHYFVADHSGKYSRTVTGKVIHFWRYDKTQRKLYVSRSFLFTGVQEYLAAHRFLQRI
;
A
#
# COMPACT_ATOMS: atom_id res chain seq x y z
N MET A 1 -14.81 -27.46 33.57
CA MET A 1 -15.11 -28.81 33.09
C MET A 1 -16.10 -28.64 31.96
N ASP A 2 -15.69 -28.85 30.72
CA ASP A 2 -16.45 -29.67 29.78
C ASP A 2 -15.60 -29.88 28.52
N CYS A 3 -15.47 -31.15 28.19
CA CYS A 3 -14.58 -31.69 27.17
C CYS A 3 -15.37 -31.94 25.88
N HIS A 4 -14.70 -31.70 24.75
CA HIS A 4 -14.84 -32.32 23.43
C HIS A 4 -16.22 -32.40 22.76
N LEU A 5 -16.24 -32.05 21.47
CA LEU A 5 -16.82 -32.92 20.43
C LEU A 5 -16.17 -32.61 19.06
N ILE A 6 -15.53 -33.63 18.51
CA ILE A 6 -14.89 -33.69 17.18
C ILE A 6 -15.95 -34.04 16.14
N PRO A 7 -15.99 -33.42 14.95
CA PRO A 7 -16.80 -33.92 13.84
C PRO A 7 -16.16 -35.15 13.18
N VAL A 8 -16.96 -36.22 13.12
CA VAL A 8 -16.67 -37.50 12.46
C VAL A 8 -16.90 -37.38 10.95
N TYR A 9 -15.92 -37.78 10.12
CA TYR A 9 -16.08 -37.91 8.67
C TYR A 9 -16.80 -39.23 8.29
N PRO A 10 -17.73 -39.23 7.32
CA PRO A 10 -18.20 -40.46 6.66
C PRO A 10 -17.35 -40.83 5.41
N PRO A 11 -17.41 -42.11 4.97
CA PRO A 11 -16.34 -42.79 4.24
C PRO A 11 -16.33 -42.62 2.71
N MET A 12 -15.15 -42.84 2.14
CA MET A 12 -14.89 -42.90 0.70
C MET A 12 -15.54 -44.12 0.04
N HIS A 13 -16.21 -43.90 -1.09
CA HIS A 13 -16.51 -44.96 -2.07
C HIS A 13 -15.72 -44.72 -3.35
N SER A 14 -14.76 -45.61 -3.60
CA SER A 14 -14.03 -45.70 -4.86
C SER A 14 -14.94 -46.28 -5.96
N LYS A 15 -15.19 -45.53 -7.04
CA LYS A 15 -15.75 -46.07 -8.29
C LYS A 15 -14.81 -45.82 -9.46
N LYS A 16 -14.61 -46.90 -10.22
CA LYS A 16 -13.65 -47.13 -11.30
C LYS A 16 -13.92 -46.26 -12.55
N ARG A 17 -12.81 -46.01 -13.26
CA ARG A 17 -12.59 -45.39 -14.58
C ARG A 17 -13.64 -45.68 -15.67
N LYS A 18 -13.81 -44.71 -16.57
CA LYS A 18 -14.06 -44.94 -18.01
C LYS A 18 -13.23 -43.95 -18.83
N LEU A 19 -12.39 -44.49 -19.71
CA LEU A 19 -11.71 -43.80 -20.80
C LEU A 19 -12.71 -43.60 -21.94
N SER A 20 -12.76 -42.39 -22.49
CA SER A 20 -13.15 -42.15 -23.88
C SER A 20 -12.35 -40.96 -24.39
N ASP A 21 -11.76 -41.18 -25.55
CA ASP A 21 -10.76 -40.39 -26.24
C ASP A 21 -11.48 -39.77 -27.43
N GLU A 22 -11.71 -38.45 -27.44
CA GLU A 22 -12.08 -37.69 -28.64
C GLU A 22 -11.47 -36.28 -28.58
N MET A 23 -10.63 -35.99 -29.56
CA MET A 23 -10.02 -34.71 -29.90
C MET A 23 -11.10 -33.72 -30.33
N ASN A 24 -11.06 -32.45 -29.89
CA ASN A 24 -10.95 -31.29 -30.79
C ASN A 24 -10.89 -29.93 -30.06
N ASP A 25 -10.05 -29.06 -30.62
CA ASP A 25 -10.05 -27.60 -30.67
C ASP A 25 -10.40 -26.70 -29.46
N ASN A 26 -9.34 -26.05 -28.99
CA ASN A 26 -9.16 -24.60 -29.14
C ASN A 26 -10.19 -23.68 -28.48
N ASP A 27 -10.06 -23.53 -27.15
CA ASP A 27 -10.21 -22.21 -26.53
C ASP A 27 -9.34 -22.16 -25.26
N HIS A 28 -8.03 -22.10 -25.44
CA HIS A 28 -7.15 -21.63 -24.37
C HIS A 28 -7.32 -20.12 -24.26
N THR A 29 -8.42 -19.70 -23.63
CA THR A 29 -8.43 -18.41 -22.95
C THR A 29 -7.31 -18.50 -21.91
N PRO A 30 -6.19 -17.78 -22.04
CA PRO A 30 -5.29 -17.69 -20.90
C PRO A 30 -6.12 -16.97 -19.86
N ALA A 31 -6.47 -17.68 -18.79
CA ALA A 31 -6.69 -17.04 -17.52
C ALA A 31 -5.46 -16.13 -17.37
N MET A 32 -5.67 -14.83 -17.54
CA MET A 32 -4.76 -13.84 -16.99
C MET A 32 -4.84 -14.08 -15.49
N GLU A 33 -4.09 -15.07 -15.02
CA GLU A 33 -3.41 -14.96 -13.75
C GLU A 33 -2.72 -13.62 -13.84
N ASP A 34 -3.36 -12.61 -13.23
CA ASP A 34 -2.71 -11.39 -12.82
C ASP A 34 -1.43 -11.86 -12.13
N THR A 35 -0.36 -11.86 -12.92
CA THR A 35 0.97 -12.16 -12.45
C THR A 35 1.24 -11.01 -11.52
N ILE A 36 0.94 -11.22 -10.23
CA ILE A 36 1.15 -10.30 -9.13
C ILE A 36 2.48 -9.64 -9.42
N ALA A 37 2.48 -8.33 -9.63
CA ALA A 37 3.62 -7.57 -10.14
C ALA A 37 4.73 -7.52 -9.07
N CYS A 38 5.34 -8.67 -8.81
CA CYS A 38 6.44 -8.91 -7.90
C CYS A 38 7.69 -8.33 -8.57
N GLY A 39 7.86 -7.02 -8.44
CA GLY A 39 9.02 -6.33 -9.00
C GLY A 39 9.02 -4.83 -8.77
N ARG A 40 7.86 -4.19 -8.59
CA ARG A 40 7.79 -2.73 -8.38
C ARG A 40 7.91 -2.40 -6.90
N GLN A 41 9.15 -2.44 -6.40
CA GLN A 41 9.48 -2.16 -4.99
C GLN A 41 9.65 -0.68 -4.68
N PHE A 42 9.67 0.18 -5.69
CA PHE A 42 9.88 1.61 -5.52
C PHE A 42 8.71 2.41 -6.09
N LEU A 43 8.04 3.16 -5.22
CA LEU A 43 7.10 4.20 -5.63
C LEU A 43 7.90 5.42 -6.08
N HIS A 44 7.73 5.83 -7.32
CA HIS A 44 8.26 7.09 -7.84
C HIS A 44 7.30 8.23 -7.50
N ILE A 45 7.82 9.26 -6.82
CA ILE A 45 7.13 10.52 -6.54
C ILE A 45 7.93 11.61 -7.25
N PRO A 46 7.46 12.12 -8.40
CA PRO A 46 8.17 13.18 -9.10
C PRO A 46 8.14 14.48 -8.29
N HIS A 47 9.14 15.32 -8.51
CA HIS A 47 9.15 16.69 -8.04
C HIS A 47 7.87 17.40 -8.49
N SER A 48 7.19 18.05 -7.53
CA SER A 48 5.95 18.77 -7.76
C SER A 48 5.67 19.74 -6.62
N ASP A 49 5.24 20.95 -6.95
CA ASP A 49 4.79 21.98 -6.00
C ASP A 49 3.53 21.57 -5.21
N LYS A 50 2.93 20.42 -5.59
CA LYS A 50 1.72 19.86 -5.01
C LYS A 50 1.98 18.64 -4.13
N VAL A 51 3.24 18.29 -3.91
CA VAL A 51 3.63 17.17 -3.06
C VAL A 51 4.57 17.64 -1.96
N TYR A 52 4.25 17.22 -0.75
CA TYR A 52 5.01 17.52 0.45
C TYR A 52 5.27 16.23 1.22
N GLN A 53 6.29 16.23 2.07
CA GLN A 53 6.70 15.04 2.82
C GLN A 53 7.06 15.37 4.27
N THR A 54 6.98 14.37 5.13
CA THR A 54 7.54 14.45 6.48
C THR A 54 7.98 13.08 6.97
N GLU A 55 9.05 13.06 7.76
CA GLU A 55 9.53 11.89 8.50
C GLU A 55 9.24 12.03 10.01
N GLU A 56 8.85 13.23 10.45
CA GLU A 56 8.56 13.56 11.85
C GLU A 56 7.06 13.54 12.13
N TRP A 57 6.47 12.35 12.02
CA TRP A 57 5.04 12.19 12.28
C TRP A 57 4.76 12.13 13.79
N CYS A 58 4.14 13.18 14.33
CA CYS A 58 3.66 13.23 15.73
C CYS A 58 2.14 13.02 15.81
N THR A 59 1.36 13.89 15.17
CA THR A 59 -0.10 13.82 14.95
C THR A 59 -0.48 14.70 13.75
N ALA A 60 -1.65 14.51 13.15
CA ALA A 60 -2.09 15.28 11.98
C ALA A 60 -2.03 16.80 12.19
N ASP A 61 -2.30 17.27 13.41
CA ASP A 61 -2.38 18.68 13.77
C ASP A 61 -1.04 19.28 14.22
N SER A 62 0.06 18.52 14.15
CA SER A 62 1.39 18.99 14.56
C SER A 62 2.50 18.68 13.55
N ALA A 63 2.27 17.73 12.64
CA ALA A 63 3.26 17.37 11.63
C ALA A 63 3.43 18.49 10.61
N LEU A 64 4.67 18.97 10.46
CA LEU A 64 5.05 19.93 9.43
C LEU A 64 5.55 19.19 8.18
N PHE A 65 4.88 19.41 7.06
CA PHE A 65 5.23 18.82 5.77
C PHE A 65 6.13 19.77 4.97
N HIS A 66 7.21 19.25 4.42
CA HIS A 66 8.17 20.00 3.63
C HIS A 66 7.96 19.75 2.14
N PRO A 67 8.09 20.76 1.26
CA PRO A 67 7.98 20.55 -0.17
C PRO A 67 8.94 19.46 -0.67
N VAL A 68 8.47 18.63 -1.60
CA VAL A 68 9.35 17.67 -2.30
C VAL A 68 10.14 18.42 -3.37
N THR A 69 11.44 18.64 -3.13
CA THR A 69 12.33 19.40 -4.01
C THR A 69 12.92 18.58 -5.16
N ASP A 70 12.91 17.26 -5.04
CA ASP A 70 13.59 16.33 -5.95
C ASP A 70 12.69 15.15 -6.29
N ASP A 71 13.00 14.43 -7.36
CA ASP A 71 12.34 13.15 -7.66
C ASP A 71 12.70 12.11 -6.58
N LEU A 72 11.69 11.56 -5.93
CA LEU A 72 11.85 10.59 -4.84
C LEU A 72 11.50 9.17 -5.28
N MET A 73 12.34 8.23 -4.87
CA MET A 73 12.10 6.79 -5.00
C MET A 73 11.90 6.18 -3.62
N VAL A 74 10.65 5.85 -3.29
CA VAL A 74 10.28 5.32 -1.98
C VAL A 74 10.27 3.80 -2.02
N ASN A 75 11.15 3.16 -1.26
CA ASN A 75 11.15 1.71 -1.12
C ASN A 75 9.93 1.25 -0.31
N VAL A 76 8.97 0.62 -0.98
CA VAL A 76 7.75 0.11 -0.35
C VAL A 76 7.90 -1.30 0.21
N ARG A 77 9.01 -2.00 -0.06
CA ARG A 77 9.24 -3.36 0.44
C ARG A 77 9.41 -3.43 1.96
N SER A 78 9.98 -2.39 2.55
CA SER A 78 10.20 -2.31 4.00
C SER A 78 9.04 -1.67 4.75
N VAL A 79 7.87 -1.56 4.11
CA VAL A 79 6.67 -0.94 4.66
C VAL A 79 5.72 -2.07 5.08
N GLU A 80 5.41 -2.14 6.36
CA GLU A 80 4.52 -3.17 6.92
C GLU A 80 3.05 -2.81 6.74
N GLN A 81 2.71 -1.52 6.72
CA GLN A 81 1.34 -1.06 6.50
C GLN A 81 1.31 0.29 5.80
N ILE A 82 0.27 0.52 4.99
CA ILE A 82 -0.03 1.80 4.38
C ILE A 82 -1.39 2.27 4.89
N SER A 83 -1.52 3.54 5.23
CA SER A 83 -2.84 4.15 5.48
C SER A 83 -2.97 5.46 4.73
N CYS A 84 -4.21 5.84 4.43
CA CYS A 84 -4.53 7.10 3.77
C CYS A 84 -5.46 7.93 4.66
N ALA A 85 -5.30 9.24 4.61
CA ALA A 85 -6.13 10.19 5.33
C ALA A 85 -6.37 11.44 4.48
N ASP A 86 -7.48 12.12 4.73
CA ASP A 86 -7.80 13.42 4.15
C ASP A 86 -7.92 14.44 5.27
N GLY A 87 -7.44 15.66 5.06
CA GLY A 87 -7.49 16.67 6.11
C GLY A 87 -6.77 17.98 5.78
N HIS A 88 -6.53 18.74 6.85
CA HIS A 88 -5.79 19.99 6.83
C HIS A 88 -4.42 19.78 7.48
N TYR A 89 -3.35 20.22 6.82
CA TYR A 89 -1.98 19.96 7.25
C TYR A 89 -1.12 21.20 7.13
N PHE A 90 -0.16 21.34 8.05
CA PHE A 90 0.82 22.41 8.01
C PHE A 90 1.91 22.11 7.00
N VAL A 91 2.21 23.08 6.13
CA VAL A 91 3.32 22.98 5.20
C VAL A 91 4.36 24.06 5.47
N ALA A 92 5.63 23.67 5.31
CA ALA A 92 6.76 24.56 5.37
C ALA A 92 7.01 25.26 4.02
N ASP A 93 7.66 26.41 4.07
CA ASP A 93 8.35 26.97 2.91
C ASP A 93 9.69 26.26 2.67
N HIS A 94 10.40 26.69 1.63
CA HIS A 94 11.73 26.16 1.29
C HIS A 94 12.80 26.43 2.35
N SER A 95 12.54 27.33 3.32
CA SER A 95 13.44 27.59 4.45
C SER A 95 13.16 26.65 5.64
N GLY A 96 12.15 25.78 5.54
CA GLY A 96 11.73 24.88 6.61
C GLY A 96 10.83 25.54 7.65
N LYS A 97 10.39 26.78 7.43
CA LYS A 97 9.47 27.48 8.34
C LYS A 97 8.04 27.22 7.95
N TYR A 98 7.15 27.15 8.94
CA TYR A 98 5.72 27.13 8.69
C TYR A 98 5.32 28.25 7.72
N SER A 99 4.65 27.87 6.64
CA SER A 99 4.17 28.79 5.61
C SER A 99 2.66 28.95 5.68
N ARG A 100 1.92 27.83 5.62
CA ARG A 100 0.46 27.82 5.55
C ARG A 100 -0.12 26.47 5.93
N THR A 101 -1.43 26.44 6.13
CA THR A 101 -2.22 25.20 6.19
C THR A 101 -2.81 24.92 4.81
N VAL A 102 -2.74 23.67 4.36
CA VAL A 102 -3.34 23.21 3.10
C VAL A 102 -4.27 22.04 3.33
N THR A 103 -5.30 21.95 2.51
CA THR A 103 -6.15 20.76 2.43
C THR A 103 -5.54 19.78 1.45
N GLY A 104 -5.50 18.50 1.80
CA GLY A 104 -4.97 17.48 0.91
C GLY A 104 -5.21 16.06 1.41
N LYS A 105 -4.65 15.13 0.64
CA LYS A 105 -4.68 13.70 0.92
C LYS A 105 -3.30 13.24 1.34
N VAL A 106 -3.19 12.47 2.41
CA VAL A 106 -1.92 11.96 2.93
C VAL A 106 -1.85 10.45 2.77
N ILE A 107 -0.69 9.96 2.39
CA ILE A 107 -0.32 8.55 2.44
C ILE A 107 0.74 8.37 3.52
N HIS A 108 0.44 7.54 4.52
CA HIS A 108 1.35 7.17 5.60
C HIS A 108 1.98 5.80 5.33
N PHE A 109 3.31 5.75 5.43
CA PHE A 109 4.10 4.53 5.33
C PHE A 109 4.52 4.08 6.73
N TRP A 110 3.92 3.00 7.20
CA TRP A 110 4.13 2.47 8.54
C TRP A 110 5.23 1.43 8.55
N ARG A 111 6.09 1.51 9.56
CA ARG A 111 7.13 0.51 9.82
C ARG A 111 7.01 -0.11 11.19
N TYR A 112 7.41 -1.37 11.32
CA TYR A 112 7.45 -2.04 12.61
C TYR A 112 8.81 -1.86 13.29
N ASP A 113 8.82 -1.17 14.43
CA ASP A 113 10.00 -1.10 15.28
C ASP A 113 10.06 -2.36 16.16
N LYS A 114 11.05 -3.23 15.91
CA LYS A 114 11.26 -4.46 16.67
C LYS A 114 11.66 -4.21 18.13
N THR A 115 12.33 -3.09 18.40
CA THR A 115 12.79 -2.70 19.74
C THR A 115 11.60 -2.23 20.58
N GLN A 116 10.81 -1.30 20.03
CA GLN A 116 9.64 -0.75 20.71
C GLN A 116 8.38 -1.62 20.56
N ARG A 117 8.46 -2.67 19.73
CA ARG A 117 7.40 -3.62 19.40
C ARG A 117 6.10 -2.96 18.93
N LYS A 118 6.20 -1.85 18.21
CA LYS A 118 5.03 -1.08 17.73
C LYS A 118 5.22 -0.61 16.30
N LEU A 119 4.10 -0.34 15.63
CA LEU A 119 4.09 0.37 14.36
C LEU A 119 4.33 1.87 14.58
N TYR A 120 5.07 2.49 13.67
CA TYR A 120 5.25 3.94 13.63
C TYR A 120 5.17 4.41 12.18
N VAL A 121 4.76 5.66 11.97
CA VAL A 121 4.79 6.29 10.64
C VAL A 121 6.24 6.68 10.34
N SER A 122 6.85 5.99 9.39
CA SER A 122 8.22 6.24 8.97
C SER A 122 8.35 7.40 8.00
N ARG A 123 7.32 7.59 7.17
CA ARG A 123 7.25 8.68 6.19
C ARG A 123 5.80 8.94 5.83
N SER A 124 5.47 10.19 5.58
CA SER A 124 4.17 10.59 5.05
C SER A 124 4.35 11.48 3.85
N PHE A 125 3.46 11.33 2.86
CA PHE A 125 3.40 12.21 1.70
C PHE A 125 2.02 12.84 1.61
N LEU A 126 2.01 14.17 1.59
CA LEU A 126 0.84 15.00 1.45
C LEU A 126 0.71 15.46 -0.01
N PHE A 127 -0.45 15.22 -0.59
CA PHE A 127 -0.80 15.56 -1.95
C PHE A 127 -1.90 16.62 -1.93
N THR A 128 -1.62 17.80 -2.46
CA THR A 128 -2.64 18.82 -2.73
C THR A 128 -3.20 18.69 -4.15
N GLY A 129 -2.50 17.95 -5.01
CA GLY A 129 -2.93 17.58 -6.37
C GLY A 129 -3.56 16.19 -6.42
N VAL A 130 -4.79 16.11 -6.96
CA VAL A 130 -5.54 14.84 -7.07
C VAL A 130 -4.86 13.86 -8.04
N GLN A 131 -4.22 14.34 -9.10
CA GLN A 131 -3.60 13.47 -10.10
C GLN A 131 -2.38 12.74 -9.54
N GLU A 132 -1.54 13.46 -8.80
CA GLU A 132 -0.35 12.96 -8.11
C GLU A 132 -0.76 11.93 -7.05
N TYR A 133 -1.79 12.25 -6.24
CA TYR A 133 -2.36 11.30 -5.29
C TYR A 133 -2.86 10.03 -5.98
N LEU A 134 -3.68 10.16 -7.03
CA LEU A 134 -4.24 9.02 -7.73
C LEU A 134 -3.17 8.17 -8.42
N ALA A 135 -2.09 8.78 -8.90
CA ALA A 135 -0.96 8.05 -9.50
C ALA A 135 -0.24 7.20 -8.44
N ALA A 136 0.09 7.80 -7.29
CA ALA A 136 0.72 7.11 -6.17
C ALA A 136 -0.19 6.01 -5.62
N HIS A 137 -1.46 6.32 -5.37
CA HIS A 137 -2.42 5.37 -4.84
C HIS A 137 -2.64 4.17 -5.78
N ARG A 138 -2.79 4.40 -7.10
CA ARG A 138 -2.91 3.32 -8.09
C ARG A 138 -1.66 2.43 -8.14
N PHE A 139 -0.48 2.98 -7.90
CA PHE A 139 0.73 2.18 -7.78
C PHE A 139 0.67 1.29 -6.53
N LEU A 140 0.31 1.86 -5.38
CA LEU A 140 0.25 1.16 -4.09
C LEU A 140 -0.86 0.09 -4.01
N GLN A 141 -1.87 0.16 -4.88
CA GLN A 141 -2.90 -0.89 -4.98
C GLN A 141 -2.45 -2.12 -5.76
N ARG A 142 -1.30 -2.07 -6.44
CA ARG A 142 -0.77 -3.15 -7.28
C ARG A 142 0.37 -3.94 -6.63
N ILE A 143 0.84 -3.48 -5.47
CA ILE A 143 1.90 -4.13 -4.68
C ILE A 143 1.28 -5.09 -3.67
#